data_AF-A0A5B6YRZ7-F1
#
_entry.id   AF-A0A5B6YRZ7-F1
#
_cell.length_a   1.000
_cell.length_b   1.000
_cell.length_c   1.000
_cell.angle_alpha   90.00
_cell.angle_beta   90.00
_cell.angle_gamma   90.00
#
_symmetry.space_group_name_H-M   'P 1'
#
loop_
_entity.id
_entity.type
_entity.pdbx_description
1 polymer ?
#
loop_
_entity_poly.entity_id
_entity_poly.type
_entity_poly.pdbx_seq_one_letter_code
_entity_poly.pdbx_strand_id
1 'polypeptide(L)'
;MLRVSKKLSKFYLLTFISDMIRAIAELESDRQPLSTRYNKTTKETTMGIMQILPKTADWLVSELGYRTYEVEGNSKLLYRPFVNVYLGAAYLRWLSNYDKKERSE
;
A
#
# COMPACT_ATOMS: atom_id res chain seq x y z
N MET A 1 -20.47 -26.98 5.47
CA MET A 1 -20.29 -25.90 6.47
C MET A 1 -18.99 -25.11 6.32
N LEU A 2 -17.81 -25.74 6.21
CA LEU A 2 -16.50 -25.04 6.11
C LEU A 2 -16.32 -24.07 4.92
N ARG A 3 -16.94 -24.36 3.77
CA ARG A 3 -16.78 -23.54 2.55
C ARG A 3 -17.48 -22.18 2.62
N VAL A 4 -18.59 -22.11 3.35
CA VAL A 4 -19.36 -20.88 3.58
C VAL A 4 -18.64 -19.99 4.60
N SER A 5 -18.12 -20.57 5.68
CA SER A 5 -17.34 -19.86 6.71
C SER A 5 -16.06 -19.21 6.14
N LYS A 6 -15.28 -19.91 5.32
CA LYS A 6 -14.10 -19.33 4.65
C LYS A 6 -14.46 -18.20 3.68
N LYS A 7 -15.62 -18.29 3.01
CA LYS A 7 -16.09 -17.27 2.06
C LYS A 7 -16.57 -16.01 2.78
N LEU A 8 -17.26 -16.17 3.91
CA LEU A 8 -17.62 -15.07 4.81
C LEU A 8 -16.37 -14.40 5.38
N SER A 9 -15.44 -15.16 5.95
CA SER A 9 -14.18 -14.63 6.51
C SER A 9 -13.39 -13.84 5.47
N LYS A 10 -13.27 -14.34 4.24
CA LYS A 10 -12.61 -13.63 3.14
C LYS A 10 -13.35 -12.35 2.74
N PHE A 11 -14.68 -12.37 2.77
CA PHE A 11 -15.51 -11.19 2.48
C PHE A 11 -15.31 -10.09 3.53
N TYR A 12 -15.36 -10.43 4.83
CA TYR A 12 -15.09 -9.49 5.92
C TYR A 12 -13.66 -8.91 5.87
N LEU A 13 -12.68 -9.74 5.54
CA LEU A 13 -11.30 -9.29 5.36
C LEU A 13 -11.16 -8.30 4.19
N LEU A 14 -11.87 -8.53 3.07
CA LEU A 14 -11.85 -7.64 1.90
C LEU A 14 -12.51 -6.29 2.19
N THR A 15 -13.64 -6.27 2.90
CA THR A 15 -14.31 -5.01 3.29
C THR A 15 -13.44 -4.21 4.24
N PHE A 16 -12.85 -4.88 5.24
CA PHE A 16 -11.95 -4.25 6.20
C PHE A 16 -10.71 -3.63 5.52
N ILE A 17 -10.05 -4.37 4.62
CA ILE A 17 -8.92 -3.85 3.84
C ILE A 17 -9.33 -2.63 2.99
N SER A 18 -10.52 -2.66 2.39
CA SER A 18 -11.01 -1.54 1.57
C SER A 18 -11.21 -0.27 2.41
N ASP A 19 -11.76 -0.40 3.61
CA ASP A 19 -12.01 0.75 4.49
C ASP A 19 -10.71 1.32 5.05
N MET A 20 -9.76 0.46 5.42
CA MET A 20 -8.41 0.89 5.81
C MET A 20 -7.69 1.64 4.68
N ILE A 21 -7.70 1.12 3.45
CA ILE A 21 -7.07 1.79 2.30
C ILE A 21 -7.71 3.16 2.07
N ARG A 22 -9.04 3.28 2.19
CA ARG A 22 -9.73 4.57 2.09
C ARG A 22 -9.32 5.55 3.18
N ALA A 23 -9.23 5.09 4.42
CA ALA A 23 -8.83 5.93 5.55
C ALA A 23 -7.39 6.43 5.40
N ILE A 24 -6.47 5.55 4.99
CA ILE A 24 -5.07 5.92 4.75
C ILE A 24 -4.96 6.89 3.57
N ALA A 25 -5.66 6.63 2.47
CA ALA A 25 -5.66 7.54 1.31
C ALA A 25 -6.16 8.95 1.67
N GLU A 26 -7.16 9.05 2.54
CA GLU A 26 -7.64 10.32 3.08
C GLU A 26 -6.57 11.00 3.95
N LEU A 27 -6.03 10.28 4.93
CA LEU A 27 -5.04 10.80 5.88
C LEU A 27 -3.77 11.30 5.17
N GLU A 28 -3.27 10.49 4.23
CA GLU A 28 -1.98 10.70 3.58
C GLU A 28 -2.05 11.77 2.49
N SER A 29 -3.13 11.80 1.70
CA SER A 29 -3.17 12.60 0.48
C SER A 29 -4.45 13.40 0.27
N ASP A 30 -5.42 13.37 1.19
CA ASP A 30 -6.77 13.92 0.95
C ASP A 30 -7.39 13.33 -0.33
N ARG A 31 -7.10 12.03 -0.58
CA ARG A 31 -7.43 11.29 -1.80
C ARG A 31 -6.91 11.91 -3.10
N GLN A 32 -5.89 12.78 -3.06
CA GLN A 32 -5.33 13.43 -4.24
C GLN A 32 -4.27 12.55 -4.92
N PRO A 33 -4.49 12.06 -6.15
CA PRO A 33 -3.56 11.12 -6.80
C PRO A 33 -2.20 11.69 -7.18
N LEU A 34 -2.13 12.99 -7.43
CA LEU A 34 -0.89 13.68 -7.81
C LEU A 34 -0.17 14.30 -6.61
N SER A 35 -0.55 13.90 -5.39
CA SER A 35 0.03 14.43 -4.16
C SER A 35 1.50 14.03 -4.01
N THR A 36 2.31 14.99 -3.59
CA THR A 36 3.72 14.83 -3.29
C THR A 36 4.00 15.50 -1.96
N ARG A 37 4.60 14.79 -1.01
CA ARG A 37 5.05 15.38 0.25
C ARG A 37 6.55 15.22 0.40
N TYR A 38 7.19 16.28 0.85
CA TYR A 38 8.60 16.29 1.18
C TYR A 38 8.78 16.36 2.69
N ASN A 39 9.45 15.36 3.26
CA ASN A 39 9.83 15.35 4.67
C ASN A 39 11.21 16.02 4.83
N LYS A 40 11.23 17.18 5.48
CA LYS A 40 12.47 17.95 5.70
C LYS A 40 13.49 17.24 6.59
N THR A 41 13.02 16.41 7.52
CA THR A 41 13.87 15.70 8.49
C THR A 41 14.58 14.53 7.82
N THR A 42 13.85 13.68 7.10
CA THR A 42 14.44 12.52 6.41
C THR A 42 15.01 12.87 5.04
N LYS A 43 14.67 14.05 4.50
CA LYS A 43 14.99 14.50 3.12
C LYS A 43 14.42 13.58 2.05
N GLU A 44 13.25 12.99 2.34
CA GLU A 44 12.58 12.04 1.45
C GLU A 44 11.31 12.62 0.87
N THR A 45 10.96 12.15 -0.32
CA THR A 45 9.75 12.54 -1.03
C THR A 45 8.85 11.33 -1.20
N THR A 46 7.63 11.43 -0.71
CA THR A 46 6.55 10.46 -0.91
C THR A 46 5.64 10.91 -2.04
N MET A 47 5.07 9.95 -2.76
CA MET A 47 4.33 10.19 -4.00
C MET A 47 3.01 9.43 -4.02
N GLY A 48 1.99 10.07 -4.60
CA GLY A 48 0.71 9.46 -4.91
C GLY A 48 -0.27 9.36 -3.74
N ILE A 49 -1.40 8.70 -4.00
CA ILE A 49 -2.57 8.70 -3.09
C ILE A 49 -2.32 8.04 -1.72
N MET A 50 -1.38 7.10 -1.63
CA MET A 50 -0.95 6.43 -0.40
C MET A 50 0.43 6.87 0.07
N GLN A 51 0.97 7.96 -0.49
CA GLN A 51 2.25 8.56 -0.09
C GLN A 51 3.41 7.55 0.03
N ILE A 52 3.63 6.79 -1.04
CA ILE A 52 4.68 5.77 -1.10
C ILE A 52 6.02 6.42 -1.46
N LEU A 53 7.09 6.03 -0.76
CA LEU A 53 8.45 6.41 -1.14
C LEU A 53 8.90 5.60 -2.37
N PRO A 54 9.59 6.21 -3.36
CA PRO A 54 10.17 5.50 -4.49
C PRO A 54 11.02 4.29 -4.09
N LYS A 55 11.92 4.46 -3.12
CA LYS A 55 12.75 3.35 -2.61
C LYS A 55 11.95 2.19 -2.01
N THR A 56 10.80 2.47 -1.42
CA THR A 56 9.90 1.44 -0.89
C THR A 56 9.21 0.71 -2.02
N ALA A 57 8.76 1.44 -3.05
CA ALA A 57 8.19 0.83 -4.25
C ALA A 57 9.18 -0.10 -4.95
N ASP A 58 10.42 0.36 -5.14
CA ASP A 58 11.49 -0.45 -5.74
C ASP A 58 11.74 -1.72 -4.92
N TRP A 59 11.88 -1.59 -3.60
CA TRP A 59 12.08 -2.73 -2.70
C TRP A 59 10.92 -3.74 -2.72
N LEU A 60 9.66 -3.28 -2.75
CA LEU A 60 8.49 -4.16 -2.86
C LEU A 60 8.52 -4.99 -4.16
N VAL A 61 8.99 -4.40 -5.26
CA VAL A 61 9.00 -5.01 -6.59
C VAL A 61 10.22 -5.92 -6.78
N SER A 62 11.41 -5.45 -6.40
CA SER A 62 12.67 -6.17 -6.58
C SER A 62 12.79 -7.33 -5.59
N GLU A 63 12.61 -7.06 -4.29
CA GLU A 63 12.89 -8.01 -3.20
C GLU A 63 11.67 -8.83 -2.77
N LEU A 64 10.49 -8.22 -2.71
CA LEU A 64 9.27 -8.89 -2.22
C LEU A 64 8.37 -9.45 -3.32
N GLY A 65 8.72 -9.23 -4.60
CA GLY A 65 8.05 -9.86 -5.74
C GLY A 65 6.68 -9.28 -6.10
N TYR A 66 6.32 -8.08 -5.62
CA TYR A 66 5.06 -7.40 -5.97
C TYR A 66 5.12 -6.78 -7.37
N ARG A 67 5.18 -7.63 -8.41
CA ARG A 67 5.48 -7.27 -9.81
C ARG A 67 4.25 -7.15 -10.71
N THR A 68 3.04 -7.00 -10.16
CA THR A 68 1.83 -6.81 -10.99
C THR A 68 1.89 -5.54 -11.84
N TYR A 69 2.62 -4.52 -11.37
CA TYR A 69 2.95 -3.33 -12.15
C TYR A 69 4.47 -3.22 -12.25
N GLU A 70 4.98 -3.07 -13.47
CA GLU A 70 6.39 -2.78 -13.73
C GLU A 70 6.66 -1.31 -13.38
N VAL A 71 7.19 -1.07 -12.18
CA VAL A 71 7.52 0.29 -11.70
C VAL A 71 9.01 0.56 -11.57
N GLU A 72 9.85 -0.45 -11.80
CA GLU A 72 11.28 -0.42 -11.55
C GLU A 72 11.96 0.74 -12.31
N GLY A 73 12.61 1.64 -11.55
CA GLY A 73 13.33 2.79 -12.10
C GLY A 73 12.44 3.92 -12.64
N ASN A 74 11.11 3.84 -12.52
CA ASN A 74 10.19 4.90 -12.98
C ASN A 74 9.21 5.33 -11.88
N SER A 75 9.71 6.17 -10.97
CA SER A 75 8.95 6.72 -9.83
C SER A 75 7.69 7.51 -10.23
N LYS A 76 7.61 8.04 -11.46
CA LYS A 76 6.41 8.75 -11.95
C LYS A 76 5.18 7.85 -12.01
N LEU A 77 5.37 6.53 -12.09
CA LEU A 77 4.27 5.56 -12.06
C LEU A 77 3.54 5.56 -10.72
N LEU A 78 4.16 6.06 -9.64
CA LEU A 78 3.52 6.24 -8.34
C LEU A 78 2.38 7.27 -8.35
N TYR A 79 2.28 8.12 -9.36
CA TYR A 79 1.11 9.01 -9.54
C TYR A 79 -0.10 8.30 -10.13
N ARG A 80 0.04 7.07 -10.64
CA ARG A 80 -1.09 6.29 -11.14
C ARG A 80 -1.83 5.70 -9.93
N PRO A 81 -3.12 6.03 -9.73
CA PRO A 81 -3.86 5.62 -8.52
C PRO A 81 -3.79 4.11 -8.25
N PHE A 82 -4.02 3.27 -9.26
CA PHE A 82 -4.04 1.82 -9.11
C PHE A 82 -2.67 1.23 -8.76
N VAL A 83 -1.60 1.77 -9.33
CA VAL A 83 -0.23 1.36 -9.04
C VAL A 83 0.11 1.71 -7.59
N ASN A 84 -0.20 2.94 -7.19
CA ASN A 84 0.09 3.43 -5.85
C ASN A 84 -0.71 2.69 -4.78
N VAL A 85 -2.00 2.43 -5.01
CA VAL A 85 -2.86 1.65 -4.11
C VAL A 85 -2.38 0.21 -3.99
N TYR A 86 -1.99 -0.43 -5.09
CA TYR A 86 -1.46 -1.79 -5.07
C TYR A 86 -0.19 -1.89 -4.22
N LEU A 87 0.77 -0.98 -4.42
CA LEU A 87 2.01 -0.96 -3.65
C LEU A 87 1.79 -0.58 -2.18
N GLY A 88 0.88 0.35 -1.90
CA GLY A 88 0.50 0.69 -0.53
C GLY A 88 -0.17 -0.49 0.20
N ALA A 89 -1.08 -1.21 -0.46
CA ALA A 89 -1.68 -2.41 0.09
C ALA A 89 -0.64 -3.53 0.30
N ALA A 90 0.31 -3.70 -0.62
CA ALA A 90 1.44 -4.62 -0.47
C ALA A 90 2.31 -4.29 0.75
N TYR A 91 2.59 -3.00 0.96
CA TYR A 91 3.35 -2.52 2.10
C TYR A 91 2.61 -2.78 3.43
N LEU A 92 1.31 -2.48 3.50
CA LEU A 92 0.48 -2.77 4.68
C LEU A 92 0.42 -4.26 4.99
N ARG A 93 0.27 -5.12 3.96
CA ARG A 93 0.30 -6.57 4.12
C ARG A 93 1.64 -7.09 4.65
N TRP A 94 2.75 -6.46 4.23
CA TRP A 94 4.06 -6.78 4.78
C TRP A 94 4.17 -6.34 6.24
N LEU A 95 3.73 -5.11 6.57
CA LEU A 95 3.74 -4.58 7.93
C LEU A 95 2.92 -5.42 8.91
N SER A 96 1.78 -5.99 8.49
CA SER A 96 0.93 -6.82 9.35
C SER A 96 1.61 -8.12 9.83
N ASN A 97 2.70 -8.53 9.16
CA ASN A 97 3.47 -9.74 9.46
C ASN A 97 4.92 -9.44 9.87
N TYR A 98 5.27 -8.16 10.02
CA TYR A 98 6.63 -7.75 10.37
C TYR A 98 7.01 -8.26 11.77
N ASP A 99 8.26 -8.71 11.93
CA ASP A 99 8.79 -9.29 13.18
C ASP A 99 8.09 -10.61 13.66
N LYS A 100 7.41 -11.34 12.75
CA LYS A 100 6.63 -12.57 13.07
C LYS A 100 5.58 -12.37 14.17
N LYS A 101 5.21 -11.12 14.45
CA LYS A 101 4.13 -10.77 15.37
C LYS A 101 2.96 -10.34 14.51
N GLU A 102 1.89 -11.14 14.52
CA GLU A 102 0.62 -10.67 13.99
C GLU A 102 0.20 -9.45 14.82
N ARG A 103 0.06 -8.32 14.15
CA ARG A 103 -0.56 -7.14 14.73
C ARG A 103 -2.02 -7.14 14.34
N SER A 104 -2.88 -7.45 15.31
CA SER A 104 -4.27 -7.00 15.24
C SER A 104 -4.33 -5.51 15.52
N GLU A 105 -5.40 -4.86 15.08
CA GLU A 105 -5.79 -3.55 15.61
C GLU A 105 -5.86 -3.54 17.14
#